data_AF-A0A7S4PZC9-F1
#
_entry.id   AF-A0A7S4PZC9-F1
#
_cell.length_a   1.000
_cell.length_b   1.000
_cell.length_c   1.000
_cell.angle_alpha   90.00
_cell.angle_beta   90.00
_cell.angle_gamma   90.00
#
_symmetry.space_group_name_H-M   'P 1'
#
loop_
_entity.id
_entity.type
_entity.pdbx_description
1 polymer ?
#
loop_
_entity_poly.entity_id
_entity_poly.type
_entity_poly.pdbx_seq_one_letter_code
_entity_poly.pdbx_strand_id
1 'polypeptide(L)'
;MAQKAAAFRLGVYTGSARDVTCPGDNITYEVILHDPKKCTVESIPQLSYFKGGQPPFHLEGTWELDDPDLVITVTKQDVTGPKKDADIRLPIGADGRLSFRGTWCSWRANPPEDDKIKAEKAELEKFAAETKRRHAELEALREEQMAAKRAEEEEIERLRNEVKRQREEQEAEARQAEAERARLEEERREQEAQAARQRAELDALAKAREEVQRNREEARRLQEEHQKELAEQQTRLEAERLKVEEERAAREAEKAAKQAELDAQKEEVQRQRQEVECQRAEEEELRKAQADQFKYFDEELKGRAEDLIRTEQALSQERQQLLKSRTSLAMVQAHVVASMMGKTGQAEEVNIDVCDDEPEAEEAPDRLDADEEKRTPTGADVWNMDWSTVEVAEKSAAAAPS
;
A
#
# COMPACT_ATOMS: atom_id res chain seq x y z
N MET A 1 81.69 44.87 128.25
CA MET A 1 81.42 45.51 126.93
C MET A 1 81.17 44.40 125.94
N ALA A 2 80.17 44.48 125.07
CA ALA A 2 80.03 43.49 123.99
C ALA A 2 81.09 43.81 122.92
N GLN A 3 81.99 42.85 122.64
CA GLN A 3 82.85 42.95 121.46
C GLN A 3 81.98 42.73 120.23
N LYS A 4 81.97 43.70 119.31
CA LYS A 4 81.26 43.58 118.04
C LYS A 4 82.01 42.54 117.20
N ALA A 5 81.44 41.35 117.06
CA ALA A 5 82.01 40.29 116.25
C ALA A 5 82.35 40.81 114.85
N ALA A 6 83.55 40.49 114.36
CA ALA A 6 84.01 40.93 113.06
C ALA A 6 83.30 40.10 111.98
N ALA A 7 82.45 40.76 111.20
CA ALA A 7 81.76 40.11 110.09
C ALA A 7 82.80 39.64 109.06
N PHE A 8 82.96 38.32 108.96
CA PHE A 8 83.66 37.69 107.83
C PHE A 8 82.91 37.99 106.52
N ARG A 9 83.58 37.81 105.39
CA ARG A 9 83.06 38.13 104.06
C ARG A 9 83.08 36.89 103.18
N LEU A 10 82.21 36.83 102.18
CA LEU A 10 82.32 35.81 101.15
C LEU A 10 83.53 36.12 100.25
N GLY A 11 84.14 35.08 99.68
CA GLY A 11 85.33 35.18 98.84
C GLY A 11 86.57 34.45 99.36
N VAL A 12 87.70 34.77 98.73
CA VAL A 12 88.99 34.08 98.89
C VAL A 12 89.74 34.65 100.10
N TYR A 13 90.08 33.79 101.06
CA TYR A 13 90.95 34.06 102.19
C TYR A 13 92.30 33.38 101.99
N THR A 14 93.40 34.13 102.00
CA THR A 14 94.74 33.59 101.76
C THR A 14 95.65 33.79 102.97
N GLY A 15 96.28 32.72 103.44
CA GLY A 15 97.34 32.75 104.45
C GLY A 15 98.56 31.99 103.96
N SER A 16 99.75 32.31 104.46
CA SER A 16 100.98 31.57 104.14
C SER A 16 101.72 31.18 105.40
N ALA A 17 102.11 29.91 105.47
CA ALA A 17 102.75 29.25 106.59
C ALA A 17 104.10 28.69 106.15
N ARG A 18 105.11 28.68 107.03
CA ARG A 18 106.27 27.80 106.84
C ARG A 18 105.81 26.36 107.06
N ASP A 19 106.20 25.44 106.19
CA ASP A 19 105.96 24.03 106.49
C ASP A 19 106.87 23.56 107.63
N VAL A 20 106.30 22.80 108.55
CA VAL A 20 107.00 22.13 109.65
C VAL A 20 107.50 20.74 109.25
N THR A 21 107.01 20.17 108.14
CA THR A 21 107.42 18.85 107.65
C THR A 21 108.58 18.91 106.64
N CYS A 22 108.62 19.95 105.80
CA CYS A 22 109.67 20.25 104.84
C CYS A 22 110.36 21.60 105.17
N PRO A 23 111.50 21.59 105.89
CA PRO A 23 112.21 22.81 106.25
C PRO A 23 112.67 23.60 105.01
N GLY A 24 112.05 24.78 104.81
CA GLY A 24 112.36 25.68 103.69
C GLY A 24 111.22 25.86 102.68
N ASP A 25 110.17 25.04 102.75
CA ASP A 25 108.92 25.25 102.01
C ASP A 25 107.98 26.22 102.76
N ASN A 26 107.13 26.91 102.00
CA ASN A 26 105.99 27.65 102.55
C ASN A 26 104.71 27.18 101.85
N ILE A 27 103.71 26.81 102.64
CA ILE A 27 102.39 26.43 102.15
C ILE A 27 101.50 27.66 102.14
N THR A 28 100.88 27.95 101.00
CA THR A 28 99.80 28.92 100.89
C THR A 28 98.48 28.19 101.07
N TYR A 29 97.67 28.61 102.03
CA TYR A 29 96.32 28.11 102.23
C TYR A 29 95.33 29.12 101.65
N GLU A 30 94.47 28.68 100.74
CA GLU A 30 93.37 29.49 100.21
C GLU A 30 92.03 28.86 100.62
N VAL A 31 91.19 29.62 101.34
CA VAL A 31 89.84 29.22 101.76
C VAL A 31 88.85 30.10 101.00
N ILE A 32 88.07 29.52 100.09
CA ILE A 32 87.12 30.27 99.26
C ILE A 32 85.71 30.03 99.80
N LEU A 33 85.07 31.08 100.32
CA LEU A 33 83.67 31.02 100.78
C LEU A 33 82.74 31.47 99.65
N HIS A 34 81.96 30.53 99.11
CA HIS A 34 80.96 30.75 98.07
C HIS A 34 79.54 30.86 98.65
N ASP A 35 78.61 31.38 97.84
CA ASP A 35 77.20 31.50 98.14
C ASP A 35 76.36 30.45 97.37
N PRO A 36 75.36 29.78 97.97
CA PRO A 36 75.06 29.69 99.40
C PRO A 36 75.82 28.52 100.07
N LYS A 37 76.39 28.76 101.26
CA LYS A 37 77.03 27.78 102.16
C LYS A 37 78.10 26.85 101.56
N LYS A 38 78.53 26.99 100.31
CA LYS A 38 79.62 26.20 99.72
C LYS A 38 80.98 26.82 100.02
N CYS A 39 82.01 26.00 100.15
CA CYS A 39 83.39 26.48 100.21
C CYS A 39 84.34 25.51 99.51
N THR A 40 85.51 26.02 99.13
CA THR A 40 86.68 25.19 98.83
C THR A 40 87.81 25.53 99.81
N VAL A 41 88.67 24.55 100.10
CA VAL A 41 89.91 24.77 100.84
C VAL A 41 91.05 24.15 100.05
N GLU A 42 92.02 24.98 99.68
CA GLU A 42 93.20 24.60 98.93
C GLU A 42 94.45 24.78 99.78
N SER A 43 95.38 23.83 99.60
CA SER A 43 96.72 23.86 100.16
C SER A 43 97.70 23.82 98.99
N ILE A 44 98.45 24.90 98.82
CA ILE A 44 99.37 25.13 97.70
C ILE A 44 100.80 25.32 98.25
N PRO A 45 101.57 24.23 98.39
CA PRO A 45 103.00 24.27 98.70
C PRO A 45 103.78 25.02 97.61
N GLN A 46 104.76 25.84 98.00
CA GLN A 46 105.64 26.54 97.06
C GLN A 46 106.69 25.58 96.46
N LEU A 47 107.09 24.57 97.22
CA LEU A 47 107.96 23.49 96.77
C LEU A 47 107.12 22.33 96.21
N SER A 48 107.41 21.92 94.97
CA SER A 48 106.77 20.75 94.37
C SER A 48 107.05 19.48 95.19
N TYR A 49 106.06 18.59 95.29
CA TYR A 49 106.16 17.27 95.91
C TYR A 49 107.41 16.48 95.47
N PHE A 50 107.77 16.53 94.18
CA PHE A 50 108.98 15.87 93.63
C PHE A 50 110.31 16.44 94.14
N LYS A 51 110.29 17.59 94.83
CA LYS A 51 111.45 18.20 95.51
C LYS A 51 111.39 18.06 97.03
N GLY A 52 110.43 17.30 97.57
CA GLY A 52 110.26 17.04 99.00
C GLY A 52 109.26 17.96 99.72
N GLY A 53 108.57 18.85 99.01
CA GLY A 53 107.44 19.60 99.57
C GLY A 53 106.22 18.71 99.84
N GLN A 54 105.20 19.24 100.52
CA GLN A 54 103.94 18.50 100.70
C GLN A 54 103.23 18.28 99.34
N PRO A 55 102.33 17.29 99.22
CA PRO A 55 101.37 17.26 98.13
C PRO A 55 100.39 18.44 98.28
N PRO A 56 100.02 19.14 97.18
CA PRO A 56 98.90 20.06 97.21
C PRO A 56 97.59 19.28 97.39
N PHE A 57 96.58 19.92 97.99
CA PHE A 57 95.22 19.36 98.04
C PHE A 57 94.15 20.43 97.79
N HIS A 58 93.03 20.01 97.21
CA HIS A 58 91.79 20.77 97.03
C HIS A 58 90.60 19.96 97.56
N LEU A 59 89.84 20.52 98.50
CA LEU A 59 88.59 19.93 98.97
C LEU A 59 87.40 20.88 98.74
N GLU A 60 86.22 20.31 98.53
CA GLU A 60 84.95 21.04 98.55
C GLU A 60 84.19 20.71 99.83
N GLY A 61 83.59 21.72 100.46
CA GLY A 61 82.86 21.60 101.72
C GLY A 61 81.63 22.47 101.77
N THR A 62 80.83 22.27 102.82
CA THR A 62 79.80 23.23 103.24
C THR A 62 80.27 23.95 104.50
N TRP A 63 80.07 25.26 104.58
CA TRP A 63 80.43 26.06 105.74
C TRP A 63 79.19 26.52 106.53
N GLU A 64 79.32 26.50 107.85
CA GLU A 64 78.37 27.05 108.81
C GLU A 64 79.12 27.88 109.88
N LEU A 65 78.39 28.65 110.68
CA LEU A 65 78.94 29.53 111.72
C LEU A 65 78.57 28.99 113.11
N ASP A 66 79.58 28.70 113.92
CA ASP A 66 79.49 28.16 115.30
C ASP A 66 80.29 29.10 116.22
N ASP A 67 79.74 30.29 116.50
CA ASP A 67 80.46 31.43 117.11
C ASP A 67 81.37 31.01 118.29
N PRO A 68 82.71 31.21 118.22
CA PRO A 68 83.45 32.11 117.31
C PRO A 68 84.13 31.43 116.10
N ASP A 69 83.82 30.17 115.79
CA ASP A 69 84.43 29.40 114.70
C ASP A 69 83.57 29.44 113.42
N LEU A 70 84.21 29.51 112.25
CA LEU A 70 83.59 29.08 111.00
C LEU A 70 83.91 27.60 110.78
N VAL A 71 82.89 26.75 110.67
CA VAL A 71 83.03 25.29 110.57
C VAL A 71 82.82 24.85 109.13
N ILE A 72 83.80 24.16 108.54
CA ILE A 72 83.73 23.59 107.20
C ILE A 72 83.61 22.06 107.30
N THR A 73 82.46 21.52 106.95
CA THR A 73 82.24 20.07 106.79
C THR A 73 82.63 19.65 105.38
N VAL A 74 83.59 18.73 105.24
CA VAL A 74 84.14 18.30 103.94
C VAL A 74 83.13 17.41 103.17
N THR A 75 82.63 17.88 102.02
CA THR A 75 81.65 17.13 101.21
C THR A 75 82.31 16.30 100.11
N LYS A 76 83.42 16.80 99.53
CA LYS A 76 84.32 16.06 98.65
C LYS A 76 85.74 16.15 99.21
N GLN A 77 86.30 15.01 99.56
CA GLN A 77 87.71 14.89 99.99
C GLN A 77 88.65 14.79 98.78
N ASP A 78 89.89 15.27 98.96
CA ASP A 78 91.00 14.95 98.08
C ASP A 78 91.66 13.61 98.49
N VAL A 79 92.56 13.10 97.65
CA VAL A 79 93.47 11.99 97.93
C VAL A 79 94.41 12.30 99.11
N THR A 80 94.78 13.57 99.31
CA THR A 80 95.80 13.98 100.30
C THR A 80 95.34 15.09 101.27
N GLY A 81 94.05 15.08 101.64
CA GLY A 81 93.45 16.08 102.52
C GLY A 81 92.80 15.53 103.81
N PRO A 82 92.14 16.41 104.58
CA PRO A 82 91.09 16.02 105.53
C PRO A 82 90.05 15.09 104.86
N LYS A 83 89.57 14.09 105.61
CA LYS A 83 88.60 13.11 105.12
C LYS A 83 87.22 13.75 104.89
N LYS A 84 86.42 13.10 104.06
CA LYS A 84 84.99 13.42 103.90
C LYS A 84 84.28 13.34 105.25
N ASP A 85 83.30 14.21 105.45
CA ASP A 85 82.49 14.33 106.65
C ASP A 85 83.30 14.69 107.92
N ALA A 86 84.52 15.20 107.76
CA ALA A 86 85.30 15.81 108.83
C ALA A 86 85.01 17.33 108.92
N ASP A 87 84.92 17.84 110.14
CA ASP A 87 84.72 19.26 110.43
C ASP A 87 86.05 19.98 110.66
N ILE A 88 86.30 21.01 109.85
CA ILE A 88 87.45 21.91 109.94
C ILE A 88 86.98 23.20 110.63
N ARG A 89 87.36 23.40 111.88
CA ARG A 89 87.09 24.65 112.62
C ARG A 89 88.11 25.72 112.26
N LEU A 90 87.63 26.89 111.85
CA LEU A 90 88.42 28.08 111.52
C LEU A 90 88.06 29.24 112.48
N PRO A 91 88.80 29.44 113.58
CA PRO A 91 88.55 30.54 114.50
C PRO A 91 88.60 31.91 113.81
N ILE A 92 87.57 32.73 114.03
CA ILE A 92 87.43 34.06 113.43
C ILE A 92 88.17 35.10 114.29
N GLY A 93 89.12 35.81 113.70
CA GLY A 93 89.86 36.89 114.34
C GLY A 93 89.02 38.16 114.48
N ALA A 94 89.37 39.02 115.44
CA ALA A 94 88.68 40.30 115.69
C ALA A 94 88.81 41.33 114.54
N ASP A 95 89.57 41.03 113.49
CA ASP A 95 89.67 41.77 112.23
C ASP A 95 89.05 41.04 111.03
N GLY A 96 88.34 39.92 111.26
CA GLY A 96 87.65 39.13 110.24
C GLY A 96 88.52 38.16 109.46
N ARG A 97 89.79 37.94 109.87
CA ARG A 97 90.64 36.84 109.36
C ARG A 97 90.17 35.49 109.88
N LEU A 98 90.52 34.44 109.15
CA LEU A 98 90.27 33.04 109.55
C LEU A 98 91.60 32.39 109.95
N SER A 99 91.65 31.67 111.07
CA SER A 99 92.83 30.87 111.44
C SER A 99 92.70 29.45 110.90
N PHE A 100 93.57 29.05 109.96
CA PHE A 100 93.68 27.66 109.51
C PHE A 100 95.06 27.09 109.87
N ARG A 101 95.09 25.94 110.55
CA ARG A 101 96.34 25.28 111.01
C ARG A 101 97.32 26.24 111.70
N GLY A 102 96.79 27.17 112.52
CA GLY A 102 97.57 28.19 113.24
C GLY A 102 98.03 29.39 112.40
N THR A 103 97.59 29.49 111.15
CA THR A 103 97.97 30.55 110.20
C THR A 103 96.78 31.46 109.91
N TRP A 104 96.98 32.77 110.04
CA TRP A 104 95.94 33.77 109.79
C TRP A 104 95.79 34.05 108.29
N CYS A 105 94.70 33.56 107.71
CA CYS A 105 94.30 33.83 106.33
C CYS A 105 93.53 35.16 106.26
N SER A 106 93.95 36.06 105.38
CA SER A 106 93.29 37.36 105.14
C SER A 106 92.48 37.35 103.86
N TRP A 107 91.29 37.98 103.88
CA TRP A 107 90.44 38.15 102.70
C TRP A 107 91.21 38.91 101.60
N ARG A 108 91.13 38.38 100.36
CA ARG A 108 91.93 38.81 99.19
C ARG A 108 91.06 39.24 98.01
N ALA A 109 89.97 38.52 97.75
CA ALA A 109 89.11 38.74 96.57
C ALA A 109 87.68 38.22 96.80
N ASN A 110 86.73 38.65 95.97
CA ASN A 110 85.40 38.05 95.83
C ASN A 110 85.51 36.58 95.33
N PRO A 111 84.49 35.73 95.56
CA PRO A 111 84.50 34.36 95.03
C PRO A 111 84.29 34.38 93.50
N PRO A 112 84.86 33.43 92.75
CA PRO A 112 84.70 33.36 91.30
C PRO A 112 83.25 32.98 90.90
N GLU A 113 82.76 33.57 89.81
CA GLU A 113 81.36 33.44 89.37
C GLU A 113 81.10 32.27 88.38
N ASP A 114 82.14 31.47 88.09
CA ASP A 114 82.16 30.51 86.97
C ASP A 114 81.00 29.49 86.94
N ASP A 115 80.40 29.18 88.08
CA ASP A 115 79.26 28.25 88.14
C ASP A 115 77.94 28.84 87.63
N LYS A 116 77.72 30.16 87.75
CA LYS A 116 76.52 30.82 87.20
C LYS A 116 76.52 30.77 85.68
N ILE A 117 77.66 31.12 85.07
CA ILE A 117 77.85 31.17 83.62
C ILE A 117 77.67 29.77 82.99
N LYS A 118 78.13 28.72 83.67
CA LYS A 118 77.92 27.32 83.24
C LYS A 118 76.43 26.92 83.28
N ALA A 119 75.70 27.32 84.31
CA ALA A 119 74.27 27.04 84.44
C ALA A 119 73.45 27.73 83.35
N GLU A 120 73.61 29.05 83.19
CA GLU A 120 72.93 29.84 82.16
C GLU A 120 73.19 29.32 80.75
N LYS A 121 74.46 28.96 80.45
CA LYS A 121 74.82 28.37 79.15
C LYS A 121 74.13 27.02 78.90
N ALA A 122 74.02 26.17 79.93
CA ALA A 122 73.33 24.88 79.83
C ALA A 122 71.81 25.01 79.68
N GLU A 123 71.20 26.08 80.21
CA GLU A 123 69.78 26.39 79.95
C GLU A 123 69.56 26.98 78.56
N LEU A 124 70.44 27.88 78.10
CA LEU A 124 70.41 28.41 76.74
C LEU A 124 70.53 27.29 75.68
N GLU A 125 71.41 26.30 75.92
CA GLU A 125 71.58 25.15 75.03
C GLU A 125 70.34 24.22 75.00
N LYS A 126 69.69 24.00 76.15
CA LYS A 126 68.40 23.29 76.21
C LYS A 126 67.31 24.03 75.44
N PHE A 127 67.21 25.35 75.61
CA PHE A 127 66.23 26.18 74.90
C PHE A 127 66.48 26.22 73.38
N ALA A 128 67.75 26.27 72.95
CA ALA A 128 68.14 26.15 71.55
C ALA A 128 67.80 24.76 70.97
N ALA A 129 67.99 23.69 71.75
CA ALA A 129 67.60 22.34 71.33
C ALA A 129 66.07 22.17 71.23
N GLU A 130 65.31 22.75 72.16
CA GLU A 130 63.84 22.69 72.14
C GLU A 130 63.24 23.53 71.01
N THR A 131 63.69 24.77 70.82
CA THR A 131 63.24 25.62 69.70
C THR A 131 63.58 25.00 68.34
N LYS A 132 64.75 24.35 68.20
CA LYS A 132 65.10 23.58 67.00
C LYS A 132 64.17 22.38 66.78
N ARG A 133 63.77 21.66 67.84
CA ARG A 133 62.77 20.58 67.75
C ARG A 133 61.41 21.10 67.29
N ARG A 134 60.90 22.17 67.92
CA ARG A 134 59.63 22.80 67.55
C ARG A 134 59.64 23.33 66.10
N HIS A 135 60.77 23.83 65.59
CA HIS A 135 60.88 24.21 64.19
C HIS A 135 60.78 22.99 63.26
N ALA A 136 61.54 21.93 63.52
CA ALA A 136 61.51 20.71 62.72
C ALA A 136 60.13 20.03 62.73
N GLU A 137 59.41 20.09 63.85
CA GLU A 137 58.04 19.61 64.00
C GLU A 137 57.03 20.43 63.17
N LEU A 138 57.12 21.76 63.21
CA LEU A 138 56.32 22.66 62.37
C LEU A 138 56.65 22.56 60.88
N GLU A 139 57.88 22.19 60.55
CA GLU A 139 58.36 21.97 59.18
C GLU A 139 57.83 20.64 58.62
N ALA A 140 57.96 19.55 59.39
CA ALA A 140 57.35 18.26 59.05
C ALA A 140 55.82 18.36 58.89
N LEU A 141 55.12 19.08 59.78
CA LEU A 141 53.67 19.30 59.68
C LEU A 141 53.28 20.09 58.42
N ARG A 142 54.14 20.98 57.93
CA ARG A 142 53.94 21.69 56.65
C ARG A 142 54.18 20.77 55.46
N GLU A 143 55.20 19.92 55.51
CA GLU A 143 55.44 18.92 54.46
C GLU A 143 54.28 17.92 54.37
N GLU A 144 53.76 17.44 55.51
CA GLU A 144 52.59 16.57 55.57
C GLU A 144 51.33 17.25 54.99
N GLN A 145 51.05 18.51 55.36
CA GLN A 145 49.93 19.28 54.78
C GLN A 145 50.09 19.52 53.26
N MET A 146 51.32 19.72 52.77
CA MET A 146 51.58 19.87 51.34
C MET A 146 51.50 18.54 50.57
N ALA A 147 51.88 17.41 51.20
CA ALA A 147 51.70 16.08 50.65
C ALA A 147 50.22 15.69 50.58
N ALA A 148 49.45 15.94 51.66
CA ALA A 148 48.01 15.71 51.69
C ALA A 148 47.27 16.51 50.61
N LYS A 149 47.59 17.79 50.44
CA LYS A 149 47.01 18.63 49.37
C LYS A 149 47.33 18.13 47.97
N ARG A 150 48.56 17.67 47.71
CA ARG A 150 48.92 17.06 46.41
C ARG A 150 48.14 15.78 46.15
N ALA A 151 47.95 14.94 47.17
CA ALA A 151 47.14 13.73 47.05
C ALA A 151 45.66 14.05 46.77
N GLU A 152 45.10 15.08 47.43
CA GLU A 152 43.74 15.59 47.18
C GLU A 152 43.62 16.18 45.76
N GLU A 153 44.60 16.96 45.31
CA GLU A 153 44.67 17.51 43.94
C GLU A 153 44.76 16.39 42.88
N GLU A 154 45.56 15.35 43.11
CA GLU A 154 45.63 14.15 42.24
C GLU A 154 44.31 13.38 42.22
N GLU A 155 43.63 13.21 43.35
CA GLU A 155 42.32 12.53 43.40
C GLU A 155 41.25 13.34 42.66
N ILE A 156 41.22 14.66 42.85
CA ILE A 156 40.35 15.58 42.11
C ILE A 156 40.65 15.53 40.60
N GLU A 157 41.91 15.44 40.19
CA GLU A 157 42.27 15.29 38.77
C GLU A 157 41.80 13.94 38.19
N ARG A 158 41.99 12.83 38.92
CA ARG A 158 41.48 11.50 38.52
C ARG A 158 39.96 11.51 38.37
N LEU A 159 39.24 12.09 39.33
CA LEU A 159 37.77 12.22 39.27
C LEU A 159 37.31 13.12 38.12
N ARG A 160 38.01 14.23 37.84
CA ARG A 160 37.73 15.09 36.67
C ARG A 160 37.93 14.36 35.35
N ASN A 161 39.00 13.58 35.23
CA ASN A 161 39.28 12.80 34.03
C ASN A 161 38.25 11.67 33.83
N GLU A 162 37.80 11.03 34.92
CA GLU A 162 36.73 10.03 34.86
C GLU A 162 35.38 10.64 34.45
N VAL A 163 34.98 11.77 35.03
CA VAL A 163 33.76 12.50 34.63
C VAL A 163 33.85 13.01 33.19
N LYS A 164 35.03 13.40 32.71
CA LYS A 164 35.26 13.76 31.31
C LYS A 164 35.06 12.55 30.39
N ARG A 165 35.64 11.40 30.72
CA ARG A 165 35.46 10.14 29.98
C ARG A 165 33.98 9.73 29.91
N GLN A 166 33.26 9.77 31.03
CA GLN A 166 31.84 9.42 31.08
C GLN A 166 30.97 10.37 30.23
N ARG A 167 31.33 11.66 30.12
CA ARG A 167 30.66 12.60 29.21
C ARG A 167 30.96 12.31 27.75
N GLU A 168 32.21 11.99 27.42
CA GLU A 168 32.61 11.63 26.05
C GLU A 168 31.95 10.31 25.60
N GLU A 169 31.78 9.36 26.52
CA GLU A 169 31.05 8.10 26.32
C GLU A 169 29.55 8.33 26.14
N GLN A 170 28.91 9.12 27.02
CA GLN A 170 27.48 9.51 26.88
C GLN A 170 27.21 10.32 25.61
N GLU A 171 28.13 11.19 25.18
CA GLU A 171 28.00 11.93 23.93
C GLU A 171 28.18 11.01 22.72
N ALA A 172 29.09 10.04 22.77
CA ALA A 172 29.24 9.02 21.74
C ALA A 172 28.00 8.12 21.63
N GLU A 173 27.44 7.67 22.75
CA GLU A 173 26.18 6.90 22.82
C GLU A 173 25.00 7.72 22.27
N ALA A 174 24.86 8.98 22.68
CA ALA A 174 23.81 9.87 22.18
C ALA A 174 23.90 10.08 20.66
N ARG A 175 25.10 10.30 20.12
CA ARG A 175 25.34 10.42 18.66
C ARG A 175 25.04 9.11 17.92
N GLN A 176 25.33 7.94 18.52
CA GLN A 176 24.96 6.63 17.94
C GLN A 176 23.45 6.43 17.93
N ALA A 177 22.76 6.73 19.04
CA ALA A 177 21.30 6.64 19.14
C ALA A 177 20.58 7.64 18.22
N GLU A 178 21.14 8.83 17.99
CA GLU A 178 20.64 9.80 17.00
C GLU A 178 20.82 9.27 15.56
N ALA A 179 21.99 8.71 15.23
CA ALA A 179 22.25 8.11 13.92
C ALA A 179 21.39 6.85 13.65
N GLU A 180 21.10 6.04 14.66
CA GLU A 180 20.18 4.90 14.56
C GLU A 180 18.73 5.37 14.36
N ARG A 181 18.27 6.38 15.11
CA ARG A 181 16.95 7.00 14.90
C ARG A 181 16.80 7.61 13.52
N ALA A 182 17.84 8.27 13.00
CA ALA A 182 17.85 8.82 11.65
C ALA A 182 17.69 7.71 10.58
N ARG A 183 18.42 6.59 10.72
CA ARG A 183 18.27 5.42 9.84
C ARG A 183 16.88 4.79 9.92
N LEU A 184 16.32 4.64 11.12
CA LEU A 184 14.97 4.11 11.31
C LEU A 184 13.89 5.05 10.75
N GLU A 185 14.10 6.37 10.79
CA GLU A 185 13.18 7.32 10.13
C GLU A 185 13.33 7.28 8.61
N GLU A 186 14.55 7.15 8.08
CA GLU A 186 14.82 6.97 6.64
C GLU A 186 14.18 5.68 6.12
N GLU A 187 14.38 4.54 6.80
CA GLU A 187 13.72 3.27 6.47
C GLU A 187 12.19 3.40 6.54
N ARG A 188 11.63 4.07 7.56
CA ARG A 188 10.18 4.28 7.66
C ARG A 188 9.65 5.16 6.52
N ARG A 189 10.40 6.19 6.09
CA ARG A 189 10.07 7.02 4.92
C ARG A 189 10.14 6.22 3.62
N GLU A 190 11.10 5.30 3.48
CA GLU A 190 11.15 4.39 2.34
C GLU A 190 9.96 3.42 2.33
N GLN A 191 9.61 2.82 3.48
CA GLN A 191 8.44 1.96 3.62
C GLN A 191 7.12 2.72 3.33
N GLU A 192 6.97 3.94 3.86
CA GLU A 192 5.83 4.82 3.55
C GLU A 192 5.76 5.17 2.04
N ALA A 193 6.91 5.46 1.41
CA ALA A 193 6.98 5.74 -0.02
C ALA A 193 6.69 4.50 -0.90
N GLN A 194 7.14 3.31 -0.49
CA GLN A 194 6.81 2.04 -1.17
C GLN A 194 5.32 1.73 -1.04
N ALA A 195 4.73 1.89 0.15
CA ALA A 195 3.30 1.72 0.37
C ALA A 195 2.47 2.75 -0.43
N ALA A 196 2.95 3.99 -0.56
CA ALA A 196 2.32 5.02 -1.40
C ALA A 196 2.37 4.65 -2.90
N ARG A 197 3.49 4.11 -3.39
CA ARG A 197 3.60 3.58 -4.77
C ARG A 197 2.63 2.43 -5.01
N GLN A 198 2.59 1.44 -4.11
CA GLN A 198 1.66 0.31 -4.21
C GLN A 198 0.19 0.77 -4.22
N ARG A 199 -0.18 1.76 -3.40
CA ARG A 199 -1.53 2.37 -3.45
C ARG A 199 -1.81 3.06 -4.79
N ALA A 200 -0.86 3.85 -5.30
CA ALA A 200 -0.99 4.51 -6.59
C ALA A 200 -1.11 3.50 -7.77
N GLU A 201 -0.39 2.38 -7.72
CA GLU A 201 -0.50 1.27 -8.67
C GLU A 201 -1.87 0.58 -8.59
N LEU A 202 -2.38 0.32 -7.38
CA LEU A 202 -3.72 -0.25 -7.18
C LEU A 202 -4.83 0.71 -7.65
N ASP A 203 -4.71 2.01 -7.38
CA ASP A 203 -5.65 3.04 -7.87
C ASP A 203 -5.59 3.20 -9.39
N ALA A 204 -4.41 3.07 -10.00
CA ALA A 204 -4.25 3.07 -11.45
C ALA A 204 -4.87 1.81 -12.08
N LEU A 205 -4.66 0.64 -11.48
CA LEU A 205 -5.30 -0.62 -11.89
C LEU A 205 -6.82 -0.59 -11.71
N ALA A 206 -7.34 0.10 -10.69
CA ALA A 206 -8.77 0.31 -10.49
C ALA A 206 -9.35 1.21 -11.61
N LYS A 207 -8.72 2.35 -11.89
CA LYS A 207 -9.13 3.26 -12.99
C LYS A 207 -9.07 2.57 -14.36
N ALA A 208 -8.02 1.80 -14.63
CA ALA A 208 -7.92 1.02 -15.86
C ALA A 208 -9.01 -0.06 -15.98
N ARG A 209 -9.47 -0.64 -14.86
CA ARG A 209 -10.62 -1.56 -14.84
C ARG A 209 -11.94 -0.84 -15.09
N GLU A 210 -12.15 0.35 -14.51
CA GLU A 210 -13.32 1.18 -14.79
C GLU A 210 -13.36 1.62 -16.26
N GLU A 211 -12.22 2.02 -16.84
CA GLU A 211 -12.10 2.39 -18.24
C GLU A 211 -12.38 1.19 -19.17
N VAL A 212 -11.83 0.01 -18.87
CA VAL A 212 -12.16 -1.24 -19.58
C VAL A 212 -13.63 -1.64 -19.40
N GLN A 213 -14.27 -1.31 -18.27
CA GLN A 213 -15.71 -1.51 -18.07
C GLN A 213 -16.54 -0.54 -18.92
N ARG A 214 -16.22 0.76 -18.94
CA ARG A 214 -16.88 1.75 -19.81
C ARG A 214 -16.74 1.39 -21.28
N ASN A 215 -15.53 1.06 -21.73
CA ASN A 215 -15.28 0.63 -23.11
C ASN A 215 -16.05 -0.67 -23.47
N ARG A 216 -16.31 -1.56 -22.50
CA ARG A 216 -17.17 -2.74 -22.69
C ARG A 216 -18.66 -2.38 -22.71
N GLU A 217 -19.11 -1.44 -21.89
CA GLU A 217 -20.50 -0.97 -21.90
C GLU A 217 -20.82 -0.18 -23.17
N GLU A 218 -19.89 0.64 -23.65
CA GLU A 218 -19.99 1.35 -24.94
C GLU A 218 -19.95 0.38 -26.12
N ALA A 219 -19.00 -0.58 -26.15
CA ALA A 219 -18.99 -1.64 -27.15
C ALA A 219 -20.28 -2.49 -27.12
N ARG A 220 -20.85 -2.74 -25.93
CA ARG A 220 -22.14 -3.42 -25.79
C ARG A 220 -23.31 -2.57 -26.28
N ARG A 221 -23.32 -1.25 -26.01
CA ARG A 221 -24.35 -0.34 -26.57
C ARG A 221 -24.29 -0.31 -28.08
N LEU A 222 -23.10 -0.18 -28.67
CA LEU A 222 -22.91 -0.25 -30.12
C LEU A 222 -23.34 -1.61 -30.70
N GLN A 223 -23.13 -2.72 -29.98
CA GLN A 223 -23.68 -4.04 -30.37
C GLN A 223 -25.20 -4.11 -30.25
N GLU A 224 -25.80 -3.55 -29.21
CA GLU A 224 -27.26 -3.50 -29.03
C GLU A 224 -27.94 -2.53 -30.00
N GLU A 225 -27.26 -1.45 -30.41
CA GLU A 225 -27.69 -0.53 -31.45
C GLU A 225 -27.58 -1.20 -32.82
N HIS A 226 -26.45 -1.83 -33.16
CA HIS A 226 -26.31 -2.57 -34.41
C HIS A 226 -27.26 -3.78 -34.51
N GLN A 227 -27.59 -4.45 -33.38
CA GLN A 227 -28.63 -5.47 -33.34
C GLN A 227 -30.04 -4.88 -33.55
N LYS A 228 -30.33 -3.67 -33.07
CA LYS A 228 -31.58 -2.96 -33.39
C LYS A 228 -31.63 -2.55 -34.86
N GLU A 229 -30.54 -2.04 -35.43
CA GLU A 229 -30.45 -1.73 -36.86
C GLU A 229 -30.70 -2.98 -37.71
N LEU A 230 -30.09 -4.12 -37.36
CA LEU A 230 -30.31 -5.40 -38.04
C LEU A 230 -31.75 -5.91 -37.87
N ALA A 231 -32.36 -5.75 -36.68
CA ALA A 231 -33.76 -6.09 -36.44
C ALA A 231 -34.73 -5.14 -37.18
N GLU A 232 -34.41 -3.86 -37.31
CA GLU A 232 -35.16 -2.91 -38.15
C GLU A 232 -35.00 -3.23 -39.64
N GLN A 233 -33.82 -3.64 -40.10
CA GLN A 233 -33.63 -4.11 -41.47
C GLN A 233 -34.39 -5.41 -41.73
N GLN A 234 -34.39 -6.36 -40.79
CA GLN A 234 -35.17 -7.59 -40.87
C GLN A 234 -36.68 -7.32 -40.89
N THR A 235 -37.20 -6.50 -39.98
CA THR A 235 -38.63 -6.16 -39.94
C THR A 235 -39.08 -5.30 -41.14
N ARG A 236 -38.21 -4.45 -41.70
CA ARG A 236 -38.46 -3.77 -42.99
C ARG A 236 -38.53 -4.79 -44.14
N LEU A 237 -37.58 -5.73 -44.23
CA LEU A 237 -37.59 -6.80 -45.23
C LEU A 237 -38.77 -7.77 -45.07
N GLU A 238 -39.24 -8.02 -43.85
CA GLU A 238 -40.45 -8.80 -43.57
C GLU A 238 -41.71 -8.03 -43.94
N ALA A 239 -41.78 -6.72 -43.67
CA ALA A 239 -42.88 -5.87 -44.14
C ALA A 239 -42.90 -5.73 -45.68
N GLU A 240 -41.75 -5.71 -46.34
CA GLU A 240 -41.64 -5.76 -47.81
C GLU A 240 -42.05 -7.13 -48.35
N ARG A 241 -41.64 -8.24 -47.72
CA ARG A 241 -42.12 -9.58 -48.07
C ARG A 241 -43.62 -9.72 -47.92
N LEU A 242 -44.19 -9.26 -46.79
CA LEU A 242 -45.64 -9.28 -46.58
C LEU A 242 -46.38 -8.46 -47.64
N LYS A 243 -45.90 -7.26 -48.01
CA LYS A 243 -46.48 -6.49 -49.13
C LYS A 243 -46.38 -7.23 -50.46
N VAL A 244 -45.26 -7.90 -50.74
CA VAL A 244 -45.07 -8.71 -51.96
C VAL A 244 -45.94 -9.98 -51.94
N GLU A 245 -46.21 -10.55 -50.76
CA GLU A 245 -47.11 -11.69 -50.57
C GLU A 245 -48.59 -11.26 -50.66
N GLU A 246 -48.95 -10.08 -50.14
CA GLU A 246 -50.26 -9.43 -50.35
C GLU A 246 -50.48 -9.10 -51.83
N GLU A 247 -49.50 -8.52 -52.54
CA GLU A 247 -49.56 -8.30 -53.98
C GLU A 247 -49.68 -9.61 -54.79
N ARG A 248 -48.99 -10.67 -54.36
CA ARG A 248 -49.09 -12.00 -55.00
C ARG A 248 -50.46 -12.62 -54.74
N ALA A 249 -50.93 -12.63 -53.49
CA ALA A 249 -52.24 -13.13 -53.11
C ALA A 249 -53.36 -12.34 -53.81
N ALA A 250 -53.24 -11.02 -53.95
CA ALA A 250 -54.17 -10.21 -54.73
C ALA A 250 -54.16 -10.57 -56.22
N ARG A 251 -52.98 -10.73 -56.84
CA ARG A 251 -52.85 -11.16 -58.25
C ARG A 251 -53.28 -12.62 -58.47
N GLU A 252 -53.17 -13.47 -57.46
CA GLU A 252 -53.64 -14.87 -57.51
C GLU A 252 -55.14 -14.97 -57.28
N ALA A 253 -55.71 -14.15 -56.39
CA ALA A 253 -57.15 -13.97 -56.27
C ALA A 253 -57.77 -13.36 -57.55
N GLU A 254 -57.10 -12.39 -58.18
CA GLU A 254 -57.53 -11.81 -59.46
C GLU A 254 -57.49 -12.86 -60.60
N LYS A 255 -56.46 -13.71 -60.64
CA LYS A 255 -56.39 -14.85 -61.58
C LYS A 255 -57.46 -15.90 -61.29
N ALA A 256 -57.69 -16.23 -60.02
CA ALA A 256 -58.71 -17.20 -59.61
C ALA A 256 -60.12 -16.69 -59.93
N ALA A 257 -60.38 -15.38 -59.72
CA ALA A 257 -61.63 -14.74 -60.12
C ALA A 257 -61.83 -14.79 -61.65
N LYS A 258 -60.80 -14.46 -62.44
CA LYS A 258 -60.85 -14.56 -63.92
C LYS A 258 -60.94 -16.00 -64.42
N GLN A 259 -60.40 -16.98 -63.70
CA GLN A 259 -60.60 -18.39 -64.01
C GLN A 259 -62.03 -18.83 -63.69
N ALA A 260 -62.57 -18.48 -62.52
CA ALA A 260 -63.97 -18.74 -62.17
C ALA A 260 -64.95 -18.05 -63.12
N GLU A 261 -64.66 -16.84 -63.59
CA GLU A 261 -65.43 -16.14 -64.63
C GLU A 261 -65.38 -16.88 -65.97
N LEU A 262 -64.18 -17.31 -66.42
CA LEU A 262 -64.02 -18.11 -67.64
C LEU A 262 -64.65 -19.50 -67.52
N ASP A 263 -64.67 -20.10 -66.33
CA ASP A 263 -65.30 -21.40 -66.10
C ASP A 263 -66.83 -21.27 -66.01
N ALA A 264 -67.38 -20.22 -65.38
CA ALA A 264 -68.80 -19.89 -65.45
C ALA A 264 -69.26 -19.61 -66.90
N GLN A 265 -68.44 -18.91 -67.70
CA GLN A 265 -68.71 -18.73 -69.14
C GLN A 265 -68.68 -20.07 -69.91
N LYS A 266 -67.83 -21.03 -69.53
CA LYS A 266 -67.85 -22.39 -70.11
C LYS A 266 -69.07 -23.18 -69.67
N GLU A 267 -69.50 -23.07 -68.42
CA GLU A 267 -70.70 -23.75 -67.91
C GLU A 267 -71.96 -23.21 -68.58
N GLU A 268 -72.10 -21.90 -68.76
CA GLU A 268 -73.22 -21.30 -69.49
C GLU A 268 -73.19 -21.70 -70.98
N VAL A 269 -72.02 -21.76 -71.63
CA VAL A 269 -71.89 -22.29 -73.01
C VAL A 269 -72.17 -23.80 -73.09
N GLN A 270 -71.83 -24.59 -72.07
CA GLN A 270 -72.19 -26.01 -72.00
C GLN A 270 -73.69 -26.20 -71.79
N ARG A 271 -74.32 -25.38 -70.95
CA ARG A 271 -75.76 -25.37 -70.73
C ARG A 271 -76.51 -24.99 -72.01
N GLN A 272 -76.09 -23.95 -72.72
CA GLN A 272 -76.67 -23.58 -74.02
C GLN A 272 -76.51 -24.70 -75.06
N ARG A 273 -75.39 -25.46 -75.03
CA ARG A 273 -75.24 -26.66 -75.86
C ARG A 273 -76.19 -27.78 -75.47
N GLN A 274 -76.42 -28.01 -74.18
CA GLN A 274 -77.39 -29.00 -73.68
C GLN A 274 -78.83 -28.59 -74.03
N GLU A 275 -79.18 -27.31 -73.92
CA GLU A 275 -80.50 -26.79 -74.31
C GLU A 275 -80.72 -26.96 -75.83
N VAL A 276 -79.70 -26.74 -76.67
CA VAL A 276 -79.75 -27.03 -78.12
C VAL A 276 -79.75 -28.54 -78.44
N GLU A 277 -79.09 -29.38 -77.64
CA GLU A 277 -79.08 -30.83 -77.81
C GLU A 277 -80.43 -31.45 -77.41
N CYS A 278 -81.08 -30.94 -76.36
CA CYS A 278 -82.48 -31.25 -76.03
C CYS A 278 -83.44 -30.80 -77.14
N GLN A 279 -83.31 -29.57 -77.66
CA GLN A 279 -84.13 -29.11 -78.80
C GLN A 279 -83.97 -30.02 -80.03
N ARG A 280 -82.75 -30.48 -80.33
CA ARG A 280 -82.52 -31.45 -81.42
C ARG A 280 -83.11 -32.83 -81.14
N ALA A 281 -83.10 -33.29 -79.89
CA ALA A 281 -83.76 -34.54 -79.50
C ALA A 281 -85.27 -34.42 -79.65
N GLU A 282 -85.88 -33.31 -79.22
CA GLU A 282 -87.30 -33.01 -79.40
C GLU A 282 -87.67 -32.90 -80.90
N GLU A 283 -86.88 -32.18 -81.71
CA GLU A 283 -87.04 -32.12 -83.18
C GLU A 283 -86.91 -33.52 -83.83
N GLU A 284 -85.97 -34.35 -83.39
CA GLU A 284 -85.82 -35.71 -83.88
C GLU A 284 -87.00 -36.61 -83.48
N GLU A 285 -87.56 -36.48 -82.28
CA GLU A 285 -88.77 -37.20 -81.88
C GLU A 285 -90.00 -36.71 -82.65
N LEU A 286 -90.14 -35.40 -82.87
CA LEU A 286 -91.19 -34.83 -83.72
C LEU A 286 -91.07 -35.34 -85.17
N ARG A 287 -89.85 -35.43 -85.69
CA ARG A 287 -89.55 -35.97 -87.03
C ARG A 287 -89.77 -37.48 -87.13
N LYS A 288 -89.48 -38.25 -86.07
CA LYS A 288 -89.79 -39.69 -85.98
C LYS A 288 -91.31 -39.90 -85.93
N ALA A 289 -92.03 -39.13 -85.11
CA ALA A 289 -93.50 -39.16 -85.05
C ALA A 289 -94.14 -38.82 -86.40
N GLN A 290 -93.66 -37.78 -87.09
CA GLN A 290 -94.09 -37.46 -88.46
C GLN A 290 -93.77 -38.61 -89.44
N ALA A 291 -92.57 -39.18 -89.40
CA ALA A 291 -92.18 -40.28 -90.28
C ALA A 291 -93.00 -41.56 -90.04
N ASP A 292 -93.34 -41.87 -88.79
CA ASP A 292 -94.20 -43.00 -88.44
C ASP A 292 -95.68 -42.72 -88.77
N GLN A 293 -96.14 -41.47 -88.67
CA GLN A 293 -97.44 -41.06 -89.18
C GLN A 293 -97.52 -41.16 -90.71
N PHE A 294 -96.45 -40.82 -91.44
CA PHE A 294 -96.36 -41.05 -92.88
C PHE A 294 -96.35 -42.54 -93.22
N LYS A 295 -95.61 -43.40 -92.49
CA LYS A 295 -95.68 -44.87 -92.68
C LYS A 295 -97.09 -45.40 -92.46
N TYR A 296 -97.79 -44.94 -91.43
CA TYR A 296 -99.17 -45.32 -91.15
C TYR A 296 -100.12 -44.93 -92.29
N PHE A 297 -99.99 -43.72 -92.85
CA PHE A 297 -100.74 -43.33 -94.04
C PHE A 297 -100.36 -44.16 -95.28
N ASP A 298 -99.08 -44.48 -95.45
CA ASP A 298 -98.57 -45.36 -96.51
C ASP A 298 -99.15 -46.78 -96.42
N GLU A 299 -99.30 -47.31 -95.20
CA GLU A 299 -99.91 -48.62 -94.92
C GLU A 299 -101.44 -48.60 -95.11
N GLU A 300 -102.14 -47.53 -94.68
CA GLU A 300 -103.56 -47.35 -95.02
C GLU A 300 -103.77 -47.22 -96.54
N LEU A 301 -102.91 -46.48 -97.25
CA LEU A 301 -103.00 -46.31 -98.70
C LEU A 301 -102.71 -47.64 -99.43
N LYS A 302 -101.73 -48.44 -98.97
CA LYS A 302 -101.49 -49.80 -99.48
C LYS A 302 -102.68 -50.72 -99.21
N GLY A 303 -103.26 -50.68 -98.01
CA GLY A 303 -104.47 -51.45 -97.68
C GLY A 303 -105.67 -51.09 -98.56
N ARG A 304 -105.93 -49.79 -98.76
CA ARG A 304 -106.99 -49.30 -99.67
C ARG A 304 -106.69 -49.67 -101.13
N ALA A 305 -105.43 -49.64 -101.56
CA ALA A 305 -105.03 -50.08 -102.90
C ALA A 305 -105.21 -51.59 -103.08
N GLU A 306 -104.88 -52.41 -102.09
CA GLU A 306 -105.16 -53.86 -102.11
C GLU A 306 -106.67 -54.15 -102.16
N ASP A 307 -107.50 -53.44 -101.40
CA ASP A 307 -108.96 -53.61 -101.45
C ASP A 307 -109.59 -53.08 -102.74
N LEU A 308 -109.02 -52.03 -103.35
CA LEU A 308 -109.37 -51.61 -104.71
C LEU A 308 -108.98 -52.68 -105.74
N ILE A 309 -107.80 -53.31 -105.62
CA ILE A 309 -107.37 -54.40 -106.49
C ILE A 309 -108.27 -55.65 -106.27
N ARG A 310 -108.64 -55.98 -105.03
CA ARG A 310 -109.57 -57.10 -104.73
C ARG A 310 -110.97 -56.84 -105.29
N THR A 311 -111.49 -55.62 -105.16
CA THR A 311 -112.81 -55.26 -105.71
C THR A 311 -112.79 -55.14 -107.23
N GLU A 312 -111.72 -54.64 -107.85
CA GLU A 312 -111.52 -54.69 -109.30
C GLU A 312 -111.40 -56.14 -109.79
N GLN A 313 -110.66 -57.02 -109.10
CA GLN A 313 -110.59 -58.44 -109.45
C GLN A 313 -111.94 -59.13 -109.30
N ALA A 314 -112.73 -58.81 -108.27
CA ALA A 314 -114.10 -59.32 -108.12
C ALA A 314 -115.00 -58.84 -109.26
N LEU A 315 -115.02 -57.53 -109.56
CA LEU A 315 -115.77 -56.95 -110.67
C LEU A 315 -115.29 -57.46 -112.04
N SER A 316 -114.00 -57.79 -112.19
CA SER A 316 -113.42 -58.40 -113.38
C SER A 316 -113.86 -59.86 -113.52
N GLN A 317 -113.91 -60.62 -112.43
CA GLN A 317 -114.48 -61.97 -112.40
C GLN A 317 -116.00 -61.95 -112.69
N GLU A 318 -116.75 -61.01 -112.12
CA GLU A 318 -118.17 -60.81 -112.45
C GLU A 318 -118.35 -60.39 -113.91
N ARG A 319 -117.57 -59.45 -114.43
CA ARG A 319 -117.56 -59.09 -115.86
C ARG A 319 -117.21 -60.29 -116.74
N GLN A 320 -116.28 -61.16 -116.34
CA GLN A 320 -115.99 -62.40 -117.05
C GLN A 320 -117.11 -63.44 -116.94
N GLN A 321 -117.81 -63.54 -115.81
CA GLN A 321 -118.99 -64.40 -115.66
C GLN A 321 -120.16 -63.87 -116.49
N LEU A 322 -120.38 -62.55 -116.52
CA LEU A 322 -121.34 -61.87 -117.38
C LEU A 322 -120.96 -61.95 -118.86
N LEU A 323 -119.67 -61.98 -119.21
CA LEU A 323 -119.22 -62.25 -120.57
C LEU A 323 -119.34 -63.73 -120.94
N LYS A 324 -119.15 -64.67 -120.02
CA LYS A 324 -119.38 -66.11 -120.23
C LYS A 324 -120.88 -66.44 -120.36
N SER A 325 -121.73 -65.84 -119.53
CA SER A 325 -123.18 -65.95 -119.66
C SER A 325 -123.68 -65.20 -120.90
N ARG A 326 -123.18 -63.99 -121.18
CA ARG A 326 -123.50 -63.28 -122.43
C ARG A 326 -122.96 -63.98 -123.66
N THR A 327 -121.86 -64.72 -123.63
CA THR A 327 -121.38 -65.50 -124.80
C THR A 327 -122.08 -66.85 -124.93
N SER A 328 -122.53 -67.51 -123.86
CA SER A 328 -123.41 -68.68 -124.00
C SER A 328 -124.80 -68.26 -124.49
N LEU A 329 -125.36 -67.19 -123.93
CA LEU A 329 -126.64 -66.60 -124.35
C LEU A 329 -126.52 -65.99 -125.76
N ALA A 330 -125.39 -65.37 -126.12
CA ALA A 330 -125.12 -64.91 -127.49
C ALA A 330 -124.72 -66.03 -128.45
N MET A 331 -124.31 -67.22 -127.99
CA MET A 331 -124.15 -68.40 -128.86
C MET A 331 -125.51 -69.04 -129.14
N VAL A 332 -126.40 -69.10 -128.14
CA VAL A 332 -127.82 -69.45 -128.33
C VAL A 332 -128.51 -68.42 -129.24
N GLN A 333 -128.35 -67.12 -128.98
CA GLN A 333 -128.91 -66.06 -129.83
C GLN A 333 -128.23 -66.02 -131.20
N ALA A 334 -126.92 -66.26 -131.35
CA ALA A 334 -126.30 -66.35 -132.67
C ALA A 334 -126.80 -67.58 -133.44
N HIS A 335 -127.08 -68.71 -132.80
CA HIS A 335 -127.74 -69.84 -133.46
C HIS A 335 -129.17 -69.47 -133.94
N VAL A 336 -129.88 -68.62 -133.19
CA VAL A 336 -131.24 -68.15 -133.54
C VAL A 336 -131.22 -66.99 -134.57
N VAL A 337 -130.22 -66.11 -134.53
CA VAL A 337 -130.13 -64.84 -135.30
C VAL A 337 -129.22 -64.96 -136.53
N ALA A 338 -128.24 -65.86 -136.55
CA ALA A 338 -127.65 -66.32 -137.83
C ALA A 338 -128.67 -67.10 -138.67
N SER A 339 -129.74 -67.63 -138.04
CA SER A 339 -130.93 -68.13 -138.72
C SER A 339 -131.94 -67.02 -139.09
N MET A 340 -131.79 -65.80 -138.57
CA MET A 340 -132.66 -64.65 -138.84
C MET A 340 -131.93 -63.27 -138.80
N MET A 341 -131.47 -62.83 -139.98
CA MET A 341 -131.27 -61.41 -140.39
C MET A 341 -130.07 -60.59 -139.82
N GLY A 342 -129.07 -60.34 -140.68
CA GLY A 342 -128.89 -59.05 -141.39
C GLY A 342 -128.37 -57.76 -140.71
N LYS A 343 -127.20 -57.27 -141.22
CA LYS A 343 -126.74 -55.86 -141.42
C LYS A 343 -126.32 -54.93 -140.25
N THR A 344 -125.11 -54.35 -140.39
CA THR A 344 -124.62 -52.96 -140.04
C THR A 344 -124.74 -52.42 -138.59
N GLY A 345 -123.81 -51.62 -138.03
CA GLY A 345 -122.46 -51.15 -138.45
C GLY A 345 -122.04 -49.82 -137.75
N GLN A 346 -120.72 -49.53 -137.61
CA GLN A 346 -120.07 -48.25 -137.17
C GLN A 346 -120.35 -47.74 -135.73
N ALA A 347 -119.58 -46.84 -135.08
CA ALA A 347 -118.17 -46.35 -135.20
C ALA A 347 -117.77 -45.52 -133.93
N GLU A 348 -116.51 -45.03 -133.86
CA GLU A 348 -116.05 -43.76 -133.21
C GLU A 348 -116.15 -43.58 -131.65
N GLU A 349 -115.31 -42.79 -130.92
CA GLU A 349 -113.94 -42.23 -131.12
C GLU A 349 -113.38 -41.60 -129.79
N VAL A 350 -112.12 -41.10 -129.77
CA VAL A 350 -111.59 -39.89 -129.03
C VAL A 350 -111.50 -39.89 -127.46
N ASN A 351 -110.63 -39.16 -126.73
CA ASN A 351 -109.24 -38.58 -126.87
C ASN A 351 -108.80 -37.87 -125.53
N ILE A 352 -107.59 -37.24 -125.45
CA ILE A 352 -107.22 -36.02 -124.63
C ILE A 352 -107.02 -36.16 -123.08
N ASP A 353 -106.25 -35.34 -122.28
CA ASP A 353 -105.04 -34.45 -122.42
C ASP A 353 -104.67 -33.74 -121.04
N VAL A 354 -103.71 -32.79 -121.00
CA VAL A 354 -103.46 -31.66 -120.00
C VAL A 354 -102.52 -31.85 -118.76
N CYS A 355 -102.00 -30.74 -118.18
CA CYS A 355 -100.73 -30.55 -117.40
C CYS A 355 -100.77 -29.49 -116.23
N ASP A 356 -99.58 -29.15 -115.65
CA ASP A 356 -99.09 -27.81 -115.14
C ASP A 356 -98.97 -27.38 -113.62
N ASP A 357 -98.00 -26.45 -113.39
CA ASP A 357 -97.79 -25.32 -112.42
C ASP A 357 -97.20 -25.35 -110.93
N GLU A 358 -96.00 -24.70 -110.77
CA GLU A 358 -95.46 -23.56 -109.92
C GLU A 358 -96.00 -23.06 -108.51
N PRO A 359 -95.48 -22.02 -107.77
CA PRO A 359 -94.17 -21.23 -107.70
C PRO A 359 -93.68 -20.68 -106.26
N GLU A 360 -92.68 -19.73 -106.22
CA GLU A 360 -92.33 -18.61 -105.22
C GLU A 360 -91.83 -18.88 -103.73
N ALA A 361 -91.25 -17.96 -102.90
CA ALA A 361 -90.31 -16.77 -103.01
C ALA A 361 -89.82 -16.13 -101.63
N GLU A 362 -88.69 -15.35 -101.62
CA GLU A 362 -88.16 -14.28 -100.67
C GLU A 362 -87.92 -14.56 -99.11
N GLU A 363 -87.28 -13.77 -98.19
CA GLU A 363 -86.53 -12.46 -98.09
C GLU A 363 -85.54 -12.41 -96.84
N ALA A 364 -84.90 -11.26 -96.47
CA ALA A 364 -83.92 -10.99 -95.36
C ALA A 364 -84.32 -9.77 -94.44
N PRO A 365 -83.50 -8.80 -93.87
CA PRO A 365 -82.04 -8.61 -93.57
C PRO A 365 -81.70 -7.97 -92.15
N ASP A 366 -80.59 -7.17 -92.02
CA ASP A 366 -80.30 -6.06 -91.02
C ASP A 366 -79.84 -6.36 -89.53
N ARG A 367 -79.18 -5.48 -88.68
CA ARG A 367 -78.38 -4.20 -88.77
C ARG A 367 -77.65 -3.74 -87.43
N LEU A 368 -76.65 -2.81 -87.50
CA LEU A 368 -76.07 -1.87 -86.44
C LEU A 368 -75.28 -2.44 -85.20
N ASP A 369 -74.56 -1.75 -84.25
CA ASP A 369 -73.78 -0.46 -84.02
C ASP A 369 -73.09 -0.51 -82.58
N ALA A 370 -72.26 0.38 -81.95
CA ALA A 370 -71.30 1.50 -82.26
C ALA A 370 -70.48 1.94 -80.96
N ASP A 371 -69.68 3.04 -81.01
CA ASP A 371 -69.16 3.96 -79.91
C ASP A 371 -68.11 3.52 -78.83
N GLU A 372 -67.22 4.34 -78.20
CA GLU A 372 -66.67 5.73 -78.38
C GLU A 372 -65.24 5.94 -77.73
N GLU A 373 -64.68 7.17 -77.66
CA GLU A 373 -63.26 7.55 -77.40
C GLU A 373 -62.73 7.63 -75.94
N LYS A 374 -61.37 7.61 -75.76
CA LYS A 374 -60.61 8.75 -75.13
C LYS A 374 -59.07 8.75 -75.29
N ARG A 375 -58.49 9.96 -75.18
CA ARG A 375 -57.04 10.33 -75.15
C ARG A 375 -56.62 10.66 -73.67
N THR A 376 -55.38 10.99 -73.24
CA THR A 376 -54.22 11.76 -73.79
C THR A 376 -52.87 11.42 -73.10
N PRO A 377 -51.71 11.93 -73.59
CA PRO A 377 -50.37 11.75 -72.98
C PRO A 377 -49.69 13.04 -72.43
N THR A 378 -48.87 12.90 -71.35
CA THR A 378 -47.81 13.82 -70.84
C THR A 378 -47.06 13.14 -69.67
N GLY A 379 -45.83 13.50 -69.25
CA GLY A 379 -44.82 14.37 -69.86
C GLY A 379 -43.69 14.84 -68.89
N ALA A 380 -42.44 14.80 -69.37
CA ALA A 380 -41.26 15.60 -68.95
C ALA A 380 -40.53 15.37 -67.59
N ASP A 381 -39.28 15.88 -67.57
CA ASP A 381 -38.43 16.35 -66.46
C ASP A 381 -37.87 15.38 -65.38
N VAL A 382 -36.65 15.59 -64.85
CA VAL A 382 -35.45 16.29 -65.39
C VAL A 382 -34.17 15.80 -64.69
N TRP A 383 -33.00 16.23 -65.15
CA TRP A 383 -31.71 15.95 -64.53
C TRP A 383 -31.56 16.58 -63.13
N ASN A 384 -30.85 15.90 -62.24
CA ASN A 384 -30.00 16.57 -61.25
C ASN A 384 -28.70 15.77 -61.08
N MET A 385 -27.61 16.27 -61.66
CA MET A 385 -26.28 16.01 -61.13
C MET A 385 -26.11 16.85 -59.87
N ASP A 386 -25.38 16.35 -58.88
CA ASP A 386 -24.56 17.24 -58.05
C ASP A 386 -23.15 16.67 -57.92
N TRP A 387 -22.16 17.55 -58.02
CA TRP A 387 -20.72 17.26 -57.99
C TRP A 387 -20.06 18.28 -57.05
N SER A 388 -20.47 18.23 -55.79
CA SER A 388 -19.88 18.95 -54.67
C SER A 388 -19.90 18.04 -53.42
N THR A 389 -18.95 18.13 -52.47
CA THR A 389 -17.97 19.19 -52.22
C THR A 389 -16.57 18.61 -51.98
N VAL A 390 -15.53 19.34 -52.39
CA VAL A 390 -14.14 19.09 -51.94
C VAL A 390 -13.76 20.19 -50.95
N GLU A 391 -13.52 19.80 -49.70
CA GLU A 391 -12.81 20.61 -48.69
C GLU A 391 -11.57 19.80 -48.27
N VAL A 392 -10.35 20.19 -48.66
CA VAL A 392 -9.54 21.34 -48.23
C VAL A 392 -8.70 21.01 -46.98
N ALA A 393 -7.49 21.57 -46.96
CA ALA A 393 -6.40 21.30 -46.01
C ALA A 393 -6.68 21.90 -44.60
N GLU A 394 -5.83 21.83 -43.56
CA GLU A 394 -4.36 21.92 -43.57
C GLU A 394 -3.70 21.53 -42.22
N LYS A 395 -2.40 21.13 -42.29
CA LYS A 395 -1.31 21.53 -41.36
C LYS A 395 -1.51 21.42 -39.83
N SER A 396 -0.89 20.39 -39.24
CA SER A 396 -0.04 20.51 -38.03
C SER A 396 1.10 19.48 -38.13
N ALA A 397 2.39 19.81 -38.01
CA ALA A 397 3.14 20.56 -36.99
C ALA A 397 3.49 19.74 -35.74
N ALA A 398 4.23 18.63 -35.94
CA ALA A 398 4.84 17.86 -34.85
C ALA A 398 6.24 18.42 -34.51
N ALA A 399 6.41 18.94 -33.29
CA ALA A 399 7.70 19.36 -32.75
C ALA A 399 8.32 18.23 -31.90
N ALA A 400 9.62 18.00 -32.05
CA ALA A 400 10.38 17.07 -31.22
C ALA A 400 11.20 17.83 -30.16
N PRO A 401 11.11 17.49 -28.88
CA PRO A 401 12.01 18.03 -27.85
C PRO A 401 13.35 17.29 -27.84
N SER A 402 14.40 17.99 -27.39
CA SER A 402 15.71 17.44 -26.98
C SER A 402 16.29 18.35 -25.90
#